data_AF-A0A960WFI5-F1
#
_entry.id   AF-A0A960WFI5-F1
#
_cell.length_a   1.000
_cell.length_b   1.000
_cell.length_c   1.000
_cell.angle_alpha   90.00
_cell.angle_beta   90.00
_cell.angle_gamma   90.00
#
_symmetry.space_group_name_H-M   'P 1'
#
loop_
_entity.id
_entity.type
_entity.pdbx_description
1 polymer ?
#
loop_
_entity_poly.entity_id
_entity_poly.type
_entity_poly.pdbx_seq_one_letter_code
_entity_poly.pdbx_strand_id
1 'polypeptide(L)'
;MQTGQDFVAWRTLGKKRVASLLIEVTTSTFMVNIVRLRLLCVIIFTFLFSSEFLAAQTLSDGVSVPVMRAKNLLNLPFGARSIGMGSAQTGRADDLSAMSYNPAGLSLMGYWEWSLLHQDYQNDVKGNLFLLSAPLPYGSIGVQAGIYTVRDNNYISGGLHSHPDRNKLAYQTGLTYAAPVFKRFVHVGLQMKYFGADFSSGTGAGNSYPVKESGLFFDLGVIGTYDLSDLKGFFFYLPKVSGGFTVKNMHPRFGMAHEVGDDFTPEYNLGISLYYSHRAMLNFDIVNRQSLPTIFRSGIEFWPVYFLALRTGFGFGGTSSQYRSIHWGVGLGQSISKSKVIVEYSGFEERVTGWEASRQTYHSLSLNQSFDNIIEYKTASGKEKKIPLAKSDRYNSAYKFLTEVIPTELIEDVVAYLRQFSGSDNDTPSIYPASSGTTGATASYSRRAVAVYPMPIEFVSGSPENVEYAKDVRLALVRYLSNSPTMTPVPLGQIRSATSGNGSGEPIGLLENLCLRTGASLIVMGKVIVDDEEEKVIVKLMYYNQGSRKIATFSDRAGSYRKLPELYSDVIEEFKLQAGSLLNLEAL
;
A
#
# COMPACT_ATOMS: atom_id res chain seq x y z
N MET A 1 -19.31 41.08 -50.34
CA MET A 1 -18.39 39.95 -50.57
C MET A 1 -17.17 40.13 -49.68
N GLN A 2 -16.78 39.06 -48.95
CA GLN A 2 -15.43 38.79 -48.44
C GLN A 2 -14.84 39.61 -47.26
N THR A 3 -15.52 39.73 -46.12
CA THR A 3 -14.88 40.20 -44.86
C THR A 3 -15.24 39.44 -43.59
N GLY A 4 -16.01 38.33 -43.68
CA GLY A 4 -16.50 37.60 -42.50
C GLY A 4 -15.69 36.38 -42.06
N GLN A 5 -14.83 35.80 -42.92
CA GLN A 5 -14.19 34.51 -42.63
C GLN A 5 -12.80 34.61 -41.97
N ASP A 6 -12.09 35.74 -42.10
CA ASP A 6 -10.73 35.86 -41.53
C ASP A 6 -10.71 36.14 -40.02
N PHE A 7 -11.82 36.62 -39.44
CA PHE A 7 -11.89 36.94 -38.01
C PHE A 7 -12.08 35.71 -37.10
N VAL A 8 -12.63 34.61 -37.64
CA VAL A 8 -12.85 33.36 -36.89
C VAL A 8 -11.55 32.54 -36.78
N ALA A 9 -10.69 32.61 -37.80
CA ALA A 9 -9.39 31.95 -37.81
C ALA A 9 -8.43 32.53 -36.75
N TRP A 10 -8.46 33.84 -36.51
CA TRP A 10 -7.62 34.48 -35.49
C TRP A 10 -8.01 34.11 -34.05
N ARG A 11 -9.31 33.91 -33.79
CA ARG A 11 -9.83 33.56 -32.46
C ARG A 11 -9.57 32.11 -32.06
N THR A 12 -9.52 31.20 -33.04
CA THR A 12 -9.22 29.78 -32.82
C THR A 12 -7.72 29.51 -32.70
N LEU A 13 -6.88 30.26 -33.43
CA LEU A 13 -5.42 30.22 -33.28
C LEU A 13 -4.94 30.76 -31.92
N GLY A 14 -5.59 31.81 -31.40
CA GLY A 14 -5.30 32.34 -30.05
C GLY A 14 -5.62 31.34 -28.94
N LYS A 15 -6.77 30.65 -29.01
CA LYS A 15 -7.21 29.70 -27.97
C LYS A 15 -6.36 28.42 -27.92
N LYS A 16 -5.95 27.87 -29.07
CA LYS A 16 -5.04 26.72 -29.10
C LYS A 16 -3.65 27.05 -28.55
N ARG A 17 -3.14 28.26 -28.85
CA ARG A 17 -1.87 28.75 -28.27
C ARG A 17 -1.96 28.96 -26.76
N VAL A 18 -3.07 29.49 -26.25
CA VAL A 18 -3.25 29.72 -24.81
C VAL A 18 -3.38 28.40 -24.04
N ALA A 19 -4.10 27.41 -24.58
CA ALA A 19 -4.19 26.08 -23.95
C ALA A 19 -2.85 25.33 -23.97
N SER A 20 -2.09 25.40 -25.07
CA SER A 20 -0.74 24.81 -25.12
C SER A 20 0.22 25.50 -24.16
N LEU A 21 0.15 26.83 -24.04
CA LEU A 21 0.92 27.61 -23.07
C LEU A 21 0.55 27.28 -21.62
N LEU A 22 -0.73 27.09 -21.29
CA LEU A 22 -1.16 26.70 -19.95
C LEU A 22 -0.70 25.30 -19.56
N ILE A 23 -0.72 24.34 -20.50
CA ILE A 23 -0.19 22.99 -20.30
C ILE A 23 1.34 23.02 -20.17
N GLU A 24 2.05 23.81 -20.99
CA GLU A 24 3.50 24.01 -20.85
C GLU A 24 3.84 24.68 -19.52
N VAL A 25 3.09 25.68 -19.06
CA VAL A 25 3.35 26.39 -17.81
C VAL A 25 3.09 25.50 -16.59
N THR A 26 2.03 24.69 -16.58
CA THR A 26 1.73 23.75 -15.49
C THR A 26 2.68 22.56 -15.44
N THR A 27 3.05 21.99 -16.60
CA THR A 27 4.08 20.92 -16.65
C THR A 27 5.47 21.46 -16.31
N SER A 28 5.79 22.70 -16.71
CA SER A 28 7.03 23.41 -16.34
C SER A 28 7.10 23.65 -14.82
N THR A 29 6.07 24.20 -14.21
CA THR A 29 6.06 24.44 -12.75
C THR A 29 6.11 23.15 -11.95
N PHE A 30 5.43 22.09 -12.40
CA PHE A 30 5.51 20.77 -11.78
C PHE A 30 6.91 20.15 -11.88
N MET A 31 7.55 20.23 -13.05
CA MET A 31 8.94 19.80 -13.25
C MET A 31 9.93 20.60 -12.42
N VAL A 32 9.76 21.92 -12.34
CA VAL A 32 10.61 22.81 -11.52
C VAL A 32 10.47 22.48 -10.03
N ASN A 33 9.26 22.16 -9.56
CA ASN A 33 9.04 21.74 -8.17
C ASN A 33 9.66 20.36 -7.87
N ILE A 34 9.62 19.41 -8.82
CA ILE A 34 10.33 18.13 -8.68
C ILE A 34 11.85 18.33 -8.61
N VAL A 35 12.41 19.20 -9.46
CA VAL A 35 13.85 19.48 -9.45
C VAL A 35 14.27 20.18 -8.15
N ARG A 36 13.47 21.14 -7.66
CA ARG A 36 13.70 21.80 -6.37
C ARG A 36 13.61 20.83 -5.19
N LEU A 37 12.64 19.91 -5.21
CA LEU A 37 12.50 18.87 -4.20
C LEU A 37 13.69 17.90 -4.21
N ARG A 38 14.17 17.50 -5.41
CA ARG A 38 15.38 16.69 -5.55
C ARG A 38 16.62 17.40 -5.00
N LEU A 39 16.78 18.69 -5.30
CA LEU A 39 17.90 19.50 -4.80
C LEU A 39 17.84 19.64 -3.27
N LEU A 40 16.66 19.85 -2.69
CA LEU A 40 16.45 19.91 -1.25
C LEU A 40 16.82 18.58 -0.58
N CYS A 41 16.40 17.44 -1.15
CA CYS A 41 16.77 16.11 -0.65
C CYS A 41 18.29 15.89 -0.72
N VAL A 42 18.95 16.34 -1.79
CA VAL A 42 20.42 16.27 -1.88
C VAL A 42 21.08 17.12 -0.81
N ILE A 43 20.62 18.35 -0.56
CA ILE A 43 21.17 19.22 0.50
C ILE A 43 20.96 18.62 1.89
N ILE A 44 19.76 18.11 2.19
CA ILE A 44 19.48 17.43 3.47
C ILE A 44 20.36 16.20 3.61
N PHE A 45 20.53 15.42 2.55
CA PHE A 45 21.45 14.28 2.54
C PHE A 45 22.89 14.75 2.80
N THR A 46 23.42 15.72 2.06
CA THR A 46 24.79 16.23 2.29
C THR A 46 24.98 16.83 3.69
N PHE A 47 23.94 17.47 4.26
CA PHE A 47 23.98 18.01 5.62
C PHE A 47 23.98 16.90 6.69
N LEU A 48 23.15 15.87 6.53
CA LEU A 48 23.13 14.71 7.43
C LEU A 48 24.46 13.93 7.39
N PHE A 49 25.15 13.92 6.26
CA PHE A 49 26.42 13.20 6.09
C PHE A 49 27.69 14.01 6.42
N SER A 50 27.60 15.32 6.69
CA SER A 50 28.79 16.18 6.91
C SER A 50 29.16 16.41 8.39
N SER A 51 28.48 15.77 9.34
CA SER A 51 28.63 16.09 10.77
C SER A 51 29.62 15.23 11.57
N GLU A 52 30.40 14.35 10.94
CA GLU A 52 31.37 13.51 11.67
C GLU A 52 32.83 13.91 11.41
N PHE A 53 33.28 14.94 12.12
CA PHE A 53 34.69 15.12 12.47
C PHE A 53 34.81 14.95 13.98
N LEU A 54 35.12 13.72 14.43
CA LEU A 54 35.38 13.43 15.83
C LEU A 54 36.81 12.94 16.03
N ALA A 55 37.41 13.46 17.11
CA ALA A 55 38.75 13.15 17.57
C ALA A 55 38.94 11.64 17.77
N ALA A 56 40.08 11.12 17.33
CA ALA A 56 40.46 9.73 17.57
C ALA A 56 40.52 9.47 19.08
N GLN A 57 39.60 8.66 19.60
CA GLN A 57 39.66 8.16 20.97
C GLN A 57 40.49 6.87 21.00
N THR A 58 41.30 6.66 22.03
CA THR A 58 41.95 5.37 22.22
C THR A 58 40.96 4.40 22.86
N LEU A 59 40.44 3.44 22.09
CA LEU A 59 39.58 2.38 22.62
C LEU A 59 40.42 1.23 23.22
N SER A 60 39.97 0.67 24.33
CA SER A 60 40.56 -0.53 24.91
C SER A 60 40.10 -1.80 24.18
N ASP A 61 40.89 -2.87 24.27
CA ASP A 61 40.48 -4.21 23.85
C ASP A 61 39.21 -4.65 24.59
N GLY A 62 38.24 -5.20 23.86
CA GLY A 62 36.98 -5.71 24.38
C GLY A 62 35.81 -4.75 24.32
N VAL A 63 35.99 -3.51 23.85
CA VAL A 63 34.94 -2.50 23.83
C VAL A 63 33.77 -2.89 22.90
N SER A 64 34.03 -3.56 21.78
CA SER A 64 32.98 -4.04 20.87
C SER A 64 32.28 -5.32 21.34
N VAL A 65 32.92 -6.11 22.20
CA VAL A 65 32.46 -7.44 22.61
C VAL A 65 31.06 -7.39 23.20
N PRO A 66 30.71 -6.50 24.15
CA PRO A 66 29.36 -6.43 24.69
C PRO A 66 28.27 -6.33 23.62
N VAL A 67 28.47 -5.56 22.56
CA VAL A 67 27.51 -5.38 21.47
C VAL A 67 27.38 -6.66 20.63
N MET A 68 28.49 -7.36 20.42
CA MET A 68 28.57 -8.57 19.58
C MET A 68 28.17 -9.87 20.29
N ARG A 69 28.04 -9.86 21.63
CA ARG A 69 27.55 -11.02 22.41
C ARG A 69 26.09 -11.33 22.08
N ALA A 70 25.71 -12.61 22.22
CA ALA A 70 24.37 -13.08 21.89
C ALA A 70 23.27 -12.23 22.56
N LYS A 71 23.46 -11.90 23.84
CA LYS A 71 22.53 -11.13 24.69
C LYS A 71 22.10 -9.80 24.06
N ASN A 72 23.02 -9.12 23.38
CA ASN A 72 22.74 -7.83 22.77
C ASN A 72 22.48 -7.96 21.28
N LEU A 73 23.30 -8.75 20.57
CA LEU A 73 23.22 -8.88 19.11
C LEU A 73 21.88 -9.41 18.63
N LEU A 74 21.33 -10.44 19.29
CA LEU A 74 20.03 -11.03 18.93
C LEU A 74 18.84 -10.10 19.17
N ASN A 75 19.06 -9.04 19.95
CA ASN A 75 18.08 -8.03 20.30
C ASN A 75 18.24 -6.75 19.48
N LEU A 76 19.21 -6.70 18.56
CA LEU A 76 19.41 -5.57 17.69
C LEU A 76 18.24 -5.44 16.71
N PRO A 77 17.78 -4.20 16.45
CA PRO A 77 16.68 -3.98 15.54
C PRO A 77 17.14 -4.25 14.10
N PHE A 78 16.29 -4.92 13.32
CA PHE A 78 16.51 -5.16 11.90
C PHE A 78 15.58 -4.32 11.03
N GLY A 79 16.03 -3.99 9.83
CA GLY A 79 15.26 -3.26 8.84
C GLY A 79 15.22 -1.75 9.11
N ALA A 80 15.64 -0.97 8.12
CA ALA A 80 15.65 0.49 8.24
C ALA A 80 14.24 1.06 8.46
N ARG A 81 13.19 0.44 7.89
CA ARG A 81 11.80 0.79 8.21
C ARG A 81 11.50 0.66 9.70
N SER A 82 11.80 -0.48 10.31
CA SER A 82 11.45 -0.77 11.70
C SER A 82 12.22 0.13 12.66
N ILE A 83 13.51 0.34 12.38
CA ILE A 83 14.36 1.29 13.11
C ILE A 83 13.74 2.68 13.03
N GLY A 84 13.43 3.18 11.83
CA GLY A 84 12.81 4.50 11.66
C GLY A 84 11.46 4.68 12.37
N MET A 85 10.77 3.58 12.72
CA MET A 85 9.53 3.57 13.51
C MET A 85 9.76 3.24 14.99
N GLY A 86 10.96 3.45 15.52
CA GLY A 86 11.23 3.23 16.95
C GLY A 86 11.20 1.78 17.36
N SER A 87 11.42 0.84 16.43
CA SER A 87 11.37 -0.59 16.68
C SER A 87 10.04 -1.08 17.27
N ALA A 88 8.95 -0.35 17.00
CA ALA A 88 7.57 -0.71 17.34
C ALA A 88 6.93 -1.44 16.15
N GLN A 89 7.08 -2.76 16.09
CA GLN A 89 6.57 -3.59 14.98
C GLN A 89 5.93 -4.90 15.44
N THR A 90 5.84 -5.15 16.74
CA THR A 90 5.29 -6.41 17.27
C THR A 90 3.83 -6.60 16.87
N GLY A 91 3.03 -5.52 16.90
CA GLY A 91 1.62 -5.54 16.49
C GLY A 91 1.40 -5.68 14.98
N ARG A 92 2.40 -5.34 14.17
CA ARG A 92 2.35 -5.41 12.69
C ARG A 92 3.74 -5.33 12.07
N ALA A 93 4.32 -6.48 11.80
CA ALA A 93 5.53 -6.58 10.98
C ALA A 93 5.16 -7.21 9.64
N ASP A 94 4.75 -6.39 8.67
CA ASP A 94 4.29 -6.85 7.34
C ASP A 94 5.41 -6.82 6.29
N ASP A 95 6.63 -7.14 6.71
CA ASP A 95 7.86 -7.04 5.91
C ASP A 95 8.97 -7.98 6.37
N LEU A 96 10.15 -7.90 5.75
CA LEU A 96 11.30 -8.76 6.08
C LEU A 96 11.76 -8.65 7.54
N SER A 97 11.52 -7.51 8.19
CA SER A 97 11.77 -7.35 9.63
C SER A 97 10.82 -8.17 10.51
N ALA A 98 9.74 -8.73 9.97
CA ALA A 98 8.91 -9.72 10.67
C ALA A 98 9.73 -10.88 11.23
N MET A 99 10.78 -11.30 10.51
CA MET A 99 11.68 -12.35 10.98
C MET A 99 12.30 -12.02 12.34
N SER A 100 12.37 -10.76 12.75
CA SER A 100 13.05 -10.37 13.98
C SER A 100 12.18 -9.71 15.03
N TYR A 101 11.04 -9.12 14.64
CA TYR A 101 10.09 -8.55 15.59
C TYR A 101 8.96 -9.51 15.91
N ASN A 102 8.30 -10.05 14.88
CA ASN A 102 7.19 -10.98 15.02
C ASN A 102 7.11 -11.94 13.84
N PRO A 103 7.56 -13.20 13.98
CA PRO A 103 7.63 -14.13 12.85
C PRO A 103 6.26 -14.39 12.22
N ALA A 104 5.14 -14.26 12.96
CA ALA A 104 3.80 -14.41 12.38
C ALA A 104 3.50 -13.38 11.29
N GLY A 105 4.12 -12.20 11.37
CA GLY A 105 3.97 -11.13 10.38
C GLY A 105 4.48 -11.51 8.99
N LEU A 106 5.40 -12.48 8.91
CA LEU A 106 5.89 -12.99 7.63
C LEU A 106 4.77 -13.62 6.79
N SER A 107 3.73 -14.19 7.42
CA SER A 107 2.57 -14.73 6.71
C SER A 107 1.63 -13.66 6.13
N LEU A 108 1.81 -12.40 6.52
CA LEU A 108 1.16 -11.26 5.87
C LEU A 108 1.85 -10.90 4.54
N MET A 109 3.09 -11.35 4.34
CA MET A 109 3.81 -11.19 3.07
C MET A 109 3.33 -12.25 2.08
N GLY A 110 2.52 -11.83 1.10
CA GLY A 110 2.04 -12.69 0.02
C GLY A 110 2.94 -12.75 -1.22
N TYR A 111 4.19 -12.28 -1.12
CA TYR A 111 5.06 -12.01 -2.27
C TYR A 111 6.53 -12.25 -1.93
N TRP A 112 7.38 -12.43 -2.95
CA TRP A 112 8.82 -12.60 -2.75
C TRP A 112 9.46 -11.25 -2.42
N GLU A 113 10.27 -11.19 -1.37
CA GLU A 113 11.03 -9.99 -1.00
C GLU A 113 12.44 -10.40 -0.58
N TRP A 114 13.46 -9.68 -1.04
CA TRP A 114 14.80 -9.77 -0.46
C TRP A 114 15.30 -8.40 -0.04
N SER A 115 16.22 -8.37 0.93
CA SER A 115 16.84 -7.15 1.42
C SER A 115 18.32 -7.34 1.71
N LEU A 116 19.09 -6.32 1.36
CA LEU A 116 20.45 -6.11 1.83
C LEU A 116 20.44 -4.92 2.79
N LEU A 117 20.95 -5.14 3.99
CA LEU A 117 20.93 -4.16 5.08
C LEU A 117 22.36 -3.94 5.59
N HIS A 118 22.75 -2.67 5.68
CA HIS A 118 23.94 -2.22 6.38
C HIS A 118 23.52 -1.42 7.59
N GLN A 119 24.17 -1.66 8.73
CA GLN A 119 23.82 -0.99 9.97
C GLN A 119 25.03 -0.77 10.85
N ASP A 120 25.11 0.43 11.41
CA ASP A 120 26.10 0.80 12.40
C ASP A 120 25.50 0.70 13.80
N TYR A 121 26.30 0.22 14.73
CA TYR A 121 25.95 0.00 16.13
C TYR A 121 26.97 0.67 17.04
N GLN A 122 26.73 0.56 18.35
CA GLN A 122 27.64 1.10 19.36
C GLN A 122 29.02 0.45 19.26
N ASN A 123 30.03 1.15 19.76
CA ASN A 123 31.40 0.64 19.91
C ASN A 123 31.99 0.14 18.58
N ASP A 124 31.75 0.91 17.52
CA ASP A 124 32.27 0.66 16.17
C ASP A 124 31.88 -0.69 15.58
N VAL A 125 30.80 -1.32 16.06
CA VAL A 125 30.27 -2.54 15.46
C VAL A 125 29.43 -2.19 14.24
N LYS A 126 29.66 -2.88 13.13
CA LYS A 126 28.84 -2.81 11.92
C LYS A 126 28.24 -4.18 11.60
N GLY A 127 27.00 -4.20 11.14
CA GLY A 127 26.30 -5.38 10.65
C GLY A 127 26.02 -5.28 9.16
N ASN A 128 26.24 -6.38 8.44
CA ASN A 128 25.78 -6.57 7.07
C ASN A 128 24.86 -7.78 7.05
N LEU A 129 23.64 -7.57 6.55
CA LEU A 129 22.58 -8.55 6.63
C LEU A 129 21.92 -8.79 5.28
N PHE A 130 21.56 -10.04 5.07
CA PHE A 130 20.76 -10.51 3.96
C PHE A 130 19.48 -11.15 4.52
N LEU A 131 18.35 -10.74 3.95
CA LEU A 131 17.02 -11.21 4.32
C LEU A 131 16.29 -11.65 3.04
N LEU A 132 15.57 -12.76 3.10
CA LEU A 132 14.76 -13.27 2.01
C LEU A 132 13.45 -13.82 2.58
N SER A 133 12.34 -13.53 1.90
CA SER A 133 11.03 -14.11 2.18
C SER A 133 10.42 -14.63 0.88
N ALA A 134 9.79 -15.80 0.98
CA ALA A 134 9.09 -16.45 -0.10
C ALA A 134 7.71 -16.94 0.39
N PRO A 135 6.63 -16.63 -0.33
CA PRO A 135 5.31 -17.15 -0.02
C PRO A 135 5.22 -18.64 -0.42
N LEU A 136 4.57 -19.43 0.43
CA LEU A 136 4.25 -20.83 0.23
C LEU A 136 2.72 -21.01 0.15
N PRO A 137 2.19 -22.14 -0.35
CA PRO A 137 0.74 -22.36 -0.42
C PRO A 137 0.02 -22.26 0.93
N TYR A 138 0.72 -22.60 2.03
CA TYR A 138 0.17 -22.64 3.38
C TYR A 138 0.91 -21.70 4.34
N GLY A 139 1.49 -20.61 3.84
CA GLY A 139 2.22 -19.67 4.70
C GLY A 139 3.33 -18.93 3.95
N SER A 140 4.37 -18.56 4.67
CA SER A 140 5.57 -17.93 4.12
C SER A 140 6.80 -18.47 4.83
N ILE A 141 7.90 -18.60 4.10
CA ILE A 141 9.20 -18.99 4.61
C ILE A 141 10.16 -17.82 4.49
N GLY A 142 11.02 -17.65 5.49
CA GLY A 142 11.97 -16.55 5.59
C GLY A 142 13.36 -17.06 5.95
N VAL A 143 14.39 -16.51 5.31
CA VAL A 143 15.79 -16.80 5.59
C VAL A 143 16.48 -15.49 5.96
N GLN A 144 17.27 -15.53 7.02
CA GLN A 144 18.13 -14.41 7.42
C GLN A 144 19.57 -14.87 7.62
N ALA A 145 20.52 -14.02 7.23
CA ALA A 145 21.94 -14.18 7.51
C ALA A 145 22.54 -12.81 7.79
N GLY A 146 23.34 -12.70 8.85
CA GLY A 146 23.98 -11.47 9.27
C GLY A 146 25.40 -11.73 9.73
N ILE A 147 26.30 -10.83 9.34
CA ILE A 147 27.70 -10.82 9.76
C ILE A 147 27.99 -9.47 10.40
N TYR A 148 28.61 -9.52 11.57
CA TYR A 148 28.93 -8.36 12.36
C TYR A 148 30.42 -8.32 12.61
N THR A 149 31.02 -7.17 12.32
CA THR A 149 32.46 -6.94 12.44
C THR A 149 32.70 -5.58 13.07
N VAL A 150 33.92 -5.34 13.50
CA VAL A 150 34.35 -4.05 14.01
C VAL A 150 34.79 -3.16 12.84
N ARG A 151 34.48 -1.87 12.90
CA ARG A 151 34.89 -0.84 11.95
C ARG A 151 36.34 -0.45 12.24
N ASP A 152 37.18 -0.46 11.21
CA ASP A 152 38.63 -0.23 11.35
C ASP A 152 39.04 1.21 10.96
N ASN A 153 38.07 2.14 10.88
CA ASN A 153 38.25 3.33 10.04
C ASN A 153 38.99 4.50 10.71
N ASN A 154 39.20 4.54 12.03
CA ASN A 154 39.58 5.80 12.70
C ASN A 154 40.77 5.72 13.68
N TYR A 155 41.49 4.60 13.79
CA TYR A 155 42.45 4.42 14.89
C TYR A 155 43.88 4.27 14.42
N ILE A 156 44.64 5.37 14.47
CA ILE A 156 46.08 5.37 14.18
C ILE A 156 46.84 5.11 15.48
N SER A 157 47.36 3.90 15.65
CA SER A 157 48.32 3.58 16.72
C SER A 157 49.71 3.47 16.09
N GLY A 158 50.62 4.41 16.43
CA GLY A 158 51.98 4.44 15.88
C GLY A 158 52.08 4.63 14.35
N GLY A 159 51.08 5.23 13.71
CA GLY A 159 51.03 5.43 12.25
C GLY A 159 50.33 4.30 11.47
N LEU A 160 49.85 3.25 12.14
CA LEU A 160 49.12 2.14 11.54
C LEU A 160 47.65 2.14 12.02
N HIS A 161 46.72 1.95 11.08
CA HIS A 161 45.31 1.72 11.39
C HIS A 161 45.15 0.38 12.12
N SER A 162 44.78 0.39 13.41
CA SER A 162 44.57 -0.83 14.18
C SER A 162 43.55 -0.64 15.31
N HIS A 163 42.29 -0.97 15.04
CA HIS A 163 41.33 -1.21 16.13
C HIS A 163 41.73 -2.49 16.90
N PRO A 164 41.82 -2.49 18.26
CA PRO A 164 42.21 -3.69 19.02
C PRO A 164 41.27 -4.88 18.77
N ASP A 165 39.98 -4.59 18.63
CA ASP A 165 38.94 -5.59 18.34
C ASP A 165 38.76 -5.98 16.85
N ARG A 166 39.63 -5.54 15.93
CA ARG A 166 39.42 -5.69 14.46
C ARG A 166 39.17 -7.13 13.98
N ASN A 167 39.69 -8.11 14.71
CA ASN A 167 39.61 -9.53 14.36
C ASN A 167 38.40 -10.23 15.02
N LYS A 168 37.55 -9.49 15.75
CA LYS A 168 36.35 -10.04 16.39
C LYS A 168 35.21 -10.12 15.38
N LEU A 169 34.50 -11.25 15.40
CA LEU A 169 33.46 -11.59 14.44
C LEU A 169 32.26 -12.20 15.17
N ALA A 170 31.06 -11.77 14.81
CA ALA A 170 29.84 -12.44 15.18
C ALA A 170 28.97 -12.65 13.94
N TYR A 171 28.20 -13.72 13.94
CA TYR A 171 27.28 -14.02 12.87
C TYR A 171 25.99 -14.62 13.42
N GLN A 172 24.93 -14.41 12.68
CA GLN A 172 23.61 -14.92 12.99
C GLN A 172 22.96 -15.41 11.72
N THR A 173 22.40 -16.61 11.74
CA THR A 173 21.54 -17.13 10.67
C THR A 173 20.20 -17.53 11.24
N GLY A 174 19.18 -17.58 10.40
CA GLY A 174 17.85 -17.95 10.87
C GLY A 174 16.92 -18.40 9.76
N LEU A 175 16.01 -19.28 10.13
CA LEU A 175 14.95 -19.82 9.30
C LEU A 175 13.62 -19.55 9.99
N THR A 176 12.70 -18.96 9.26
CA THR A 176 11.39 -18.54 9.76
C THR A 176 10.30 -19.20 8.93
N TYR A 177 9.26 -19.69 9.57
CA TYR A 177 8.04 -20.14 8.91
C TYR A 177 6.83 -19.52 9.60
N ALA A 178 5.88 -19.04 8.82
CA ALA A 178 4.68 -18.40 9.33
C ALA A 178 3.46 -18.80 8.51
N ALA A 179 2.31 -18.97 9.16
CA ALA A 179 1.09 -19.41 8.51
C ALA A 179 -0.15 -18.70 9.08
N PRO A 180 -1.17 -18.44 8.23
CA PRO A 180 -2.49 -18.07 8.72
C PRO A 180 -3.18 -19.30 9.33
N VAL A 181 -3.56 -19.24 10.61
CA VAL A 181 -4.26 -20.33 11.32
C VAL A 181 -5.77 -20.19 11.18
N PHE A 182 -6.29 -18.99 11.46
CA PHE A 182 -7.70 -18.65 11.25
C PHE A 182 -7.78 -17.68 10.10
N LYS A 183 -8.46 -18.08 9.02
CA LYS A 183 -8.49 -17.39 7.72
C LYS A 183 -8.59 -15.87 7.90
N ARG A 184 -7.47 -15.18 7.61
CA ARG A 184 -7.26 -13.71 7.60
C ARG A 184 -7.29 -13.00 8.96
N PHE A 185 -7.57 -13.70 10.06
CA PHE A 185 -7.67 -13.08 11.38
C PHE A 185 -6.46 -13.38 12.24
N VAL A 186 -6.01 -14.64 12.30
CA VAL A 186 -4.93 -15.06 13.21
C VAL A 186 -3.81 -15.72 12.43
N HIS A 187 -2.61 -15.20 12.66
CA HIS A 187 -1.36 -15.61 12.05
C HIS A 187 -0.42 -16.10 13.13
N VAL A 188 0.32 -17.18 12.86
CA VAL A 188 1.34 -17.71 13.77
C VAL A 188 2.66 -17.82 13.04
N GLY A 189 3.76 -17.70 13.77
CA GLY A 189 5.09 -17.87 13.21
C GLY A 189 6.06 -18.46 14.21
N LEU A 190 7.01 -19.22 13.68
CA LEU A 190 8.13 -19.81 14.38
C LEU A 190 9.40 -19.41 13.66
N GLN A 191 10.43 -19.03 14.42
CA GLN A 191 11.77 -18.83 13.91
C GLN A 191 12.76 -19.69 14.70
N MET A 192 13.72 -20.25 13.98
CA MET A 192 14.93 -20.84 14.54
C MET A 192 16.13 -19.99 14.11
N LYS A 193 17.01 -19.64 15.05
CA LYS A 193 18.23 -18.85 14.82
C LYS A 193 19.44 -19.59 15.35
N TYR A 194 20.53 -19.54 14.59
CA TYR A 194 21.84 -19.94 15.06
C TYR A 194 22.71 -18.69 15.20
N PHE A 195 23.41 -18.59 16.32
CA PHE A 195 24.36 -17.53 16.62
C PHE A 195 25.73 -18.13 16.88
N GLY A 196 26.75 -17.44 16.39
CA GLY A 196 28.14 -17.76 16.70
C GLY A 196 28.99 -16.49 16.75
N ALA A 197 29.94 -16.45 17.68
CA ALA A 197 30.90 -15.37 17.79
C ALA A 197 32.29 -15.88 18.19
N ASP A 198 33.31 -15.21 17.66
CA ASP A 198 34.71 -15.42 17.97
C ASP A 198 35.34 -14.09 18.42
N PHE A 199 35.81 -14.07 19.67
CA PHE A 199 36.41 -12.93 20.34
C PHE A 199 37.89 -13.18 20.70
N SER A 200 38.50 -14.22 20.12
CA SER A 200 39.84 -14.72 20.48
C SER A 200 41.02 -13.76 20.21
N SER A 201 40.76 -12.61 19.61
CA SER A 201 41.76 -11.58 19.35
C SER A 201 41.75 -10.53 20.48
N GLY A 202 42.71 -10.63 21.41
CA GLY A 202 42.90 -9.62 22.44
C GLY A 202 43.51 -10.16 23.74
N THR A 203 44.23 -9.30 24.45
CA THR A 203 44.80 -9.59 25.78
C THR A 203 43.73 -9.80 26.85
N GLY A 204 42.50 -9.32 26.64
CA GLY A 204 41.37 -9.46 27.56
C GLY A 204 40.52 -10.73 27.37
N ALA A 205 40.73 -11.48 26.29
CA ALA A 205 39.94 -12.67 25.98
C ALA A 205 40.20 -13.79 27.01
N GLY A 206 39.13 -14.40 27.54
CA GLY A 206 39.19 -15.46 28.55
C GLY A 206 39.24 -14.96 30.00
N ASN A 207 39.67 -13.71 30.24
CA ASN A 207 39.68 -13.09 31.57
C ASN A 207 38.48 -12.16 31.80
N SER A 208 38.16 -11.30 30.82
CA SER A 208 37.10 -10.28 30.95
C SER A 208 35.83 -10.63 30.16
N TYR A 209 35.95 -11.45 29.12
CA TYR A 209 34.85 -11.88 28.26
C TYR A 209 35.17 -13.26 27.65
N PRO A 210 34.15 -14.05 27.24
CA PRO A 210 34.37 -15.37 26.66
C PRO A 210 35.14 -15.29 25.35
N VAL A 211 35.91 -16.33 25.04
CA VAL A 211 36.69 -16.41 23.78
C VAL A 211 35.79 -16.70 22.59
N LYS A 212 34.76 -17.54 22.78
CA LYS A 212 33.76 -17.91 21.78
C LYS A 212 32.39 -18.01 22.43
N GLU A 213 31.35 -17.76 21.66
CA GLU A 213 29.96 -18.01 22.04
C GLU A 213 29.21 -18.64 20.87
N SER A 214 28.33 -19.59 21.13
CA SER A 214 27.42 -20.13 20.13
C SER A 214 26.09 -20.57 20.75
N GLY A 215 25.03 -20.60 19.96
CA GLY A 215 23.71 -20.95 20.51
C GLY A 215 22.63 -21.12 19.45
N LEU A 216 21.60 -21.89 19.83
CA LEU A 216 20.38 -22.06 19.04
C LEU A 216 19.22 -21.41 19.78
N PHE A 217 18.50 -20.54 19.08
CA PHE A 217 17.45 -19.70 19.65
C PHE A 217 16.16 -19.88 18.87
N PHE A 218 15.04 -19.77 19.58
CA PHE A 218 13.71 -19.90 19.00
C PHE A 218 12.85 -18.68 19.30
N ASP A 219 12.12 -18.21 18.29
CA ASP A 219 11.11 -17.16 18.46
C ASP A 219 9.74 -17.71 18.07
N LEU A 220 8.73 -17.33 18.83
CA LEU A 220 7.33 -17.61 18.57
C LEU A 220 6.57 -16.29 18.46
N GLY A 221 5.66 -16.22 17.50
CA GLY A 221 4.84 -15.03 17.27
C GLY A 221 3.41 -15.38 16.94
N VAL A 222 2.50 -14.50 17.35
CA VAL A 222 1.10 -14.49 16.96
C VAL A 222 0.71 -13.07 16.56
N ILE A 223 -0.07 -12.92 15.49
CA ILE A 223 -0.71 -11.65 15.09
C ILE A 223 -2.19 -11.89 14.83
N GLY A 224 -3.02 -11.06 15.46
CA GLY A 224 -4.42 -10.88 15.14
C GLY A 224 -4.61 -9.63 14.29
N THR A 225 -5.27 -9.71 13.14
CA THR A 225 -5.65 -8.54 12.35
C THR A 225 -7.17 -8.44 12.22
N TYR A 226 -7.73 -7.25 12.38
CA TYR A 226 -9.15 -6.97 12.25
C TYR A 226 -9.37 -5.70 11.44
N ASP A 227 -10.21 -5.78 10.42
CA ASP A 227 -10.59 -4.65 9.59
C ASP A 227 -11.85 -4.00 10.18
N LEU A 228 -11.67 -2.90 10.93
CA LEU A 228 -12.81 -2.17 11.50
C LEU A 228 -13.71 -1.57 10.40
N SER A 229 -13.22 -1.41 9.17
CA SER A 229 -14.02 -0.87 8.07
C SER A 229 -15.12 -1.83 7.59
N ASP A 230 -15.02 -3.12 7.95
CA ASP A 230 -16.08 -4.10 7.70
C ASP A 230 -17.31 -3.85 8.60
N LEU A 231 -17.15 -3.09 9.69
CA LEU A 231 -18.26 -2.63 10.52
C LEU A 231 -18.99 -1.48 9.79
N LYS A 232 -20.27 -1.69 9.46
CA LYS A 232 -21.10 -0.68 8.77
C LYS A 232 -21.25 0.61 9.60
N GLY A 233 -21.40 1.75 8.92
CA GLY A 233 -21.73 3.04 9.53
C GLY A 233 -20.49 3.88 9.86
N PHE A 234 -20.48 4.50 11.04
CA PHE A 234 -19.40 5.39 11.49
C PHE A 234 -18.02 4.71 11.49
N PHE A 235 -17.97 3.39 11.70
CA PHE A 235 -16.73 2.61 11.78
C PHE A 235 -15.99 2.47 10.44
N PHE A 236 -16.61 2.82 9.30
CA PHE A 236 -15.96 2.77 7.98
C PHE A 236 -14.70 3.65 7.88
N TYR A 237 -14.64 4.74 8.64
CA TYR A 237 -13.49 5.66 8.65
C TYR A 237 -12.41 5.29 9.66
N LEU A 238 -12.60 4.21 10.44
CA LEU A 238 -11.62 3.78 11.42
C LEU A 238 -10.44 3.06 10.74
N PRO A 239 -9.22 3.19 11.31
CA PRO A 239 -8.08 2.45 10.82
C PRO A 239 -8.28 0.95 11.04
N LYS A 240 -7.58 0.14 10.27
CA LYS A 240 -7.44 -1.29 10.56
C LYS A 240 -6.64 -1.45 11.84
N VAL A 241 -6.96 -2.48 12.61
CA VAL A 241 -6.31 -2.75 13.89
C VAL A 241 -5.62 -4.10 13.80
N SER A 242 -4.40 -4.17 14.30
CA SER A 242 -3.76 -5.45 14.57
C SER A 242 -3.10 -5.47 15.94
N GLY A 243 -3.14 -6.63 16.57
CA GLY A 243 -2.47 -6.92 17.83
C GLY A 243 -1.52 -8.08 17.65
N GLY A 244 -0.38 -8.05 18.32
CA GLY A 244 0.63 -9.09 18.20
C GLY A 244 1.28 -9.38 19.53
N PHE A 245 1.67 -10.64 19.72
CA PHE A 245 2.45 -11.09 20.86
C PHE A 245 3.60 -11.96 20.38
N THR A 246 4.77 -11.78 20.96
CA THR A 246 5.96 -12.58 20.62
C THR A 246 6.77 -12.96 21.84
N VAL A 247 7.33 -14.16 21.78
CA VAL A 247 8.35 -14.65 22.70
C VAL A 247 9.60 -14.87 21.87
N LYS A 248 10.66 -14.14 22.16
CA LYS A 248 11.89 -14.14 21.40
C LYS A 248 13.05 -14.70 22.21
N ASN A 249 13.99 -15.25 21.46
CA ASN A 249 15.27 -15.75 21.91
C ASN A 249 15.16 -16.82 22.99
N MET A 250 14.21 -17.74 22.87
CA MET A 250 14.20 -18.92 23.74
C MET A 250 15.43 -19.76 23.42
N HIS A 251 16.32 -19.93 24.39
CA HIS A 251 17.56 -20.71 24.26
C HIS A 251 17.42 -21.99 25.10
N PRO A 252 16.93 -23.11 24.54
CA PRO A 252 17.08 -24.40 25.19
C PRO A 252 18.57 -24.78 25.17
N ARG A 253 19.10 -25.20 26.31
CA ARG A 253 20.50 -25.59 26.42
C ARG A 253 20.71 -27.00 25.90
N PHE A 254 21.62 -27.15 24.94
CA PHE A 254 21.95 -28.44 24.34
C PHE A 254 23.30 -29.00 24.80
N GLY A 255 24.03 -28.27 25.64
CA GLY A 255 25.38 -28.64 26.08
C GLY A 255 26.42 -28.47 24.97
N MET A 256 26.23 -27.48 24.08
CA MET A 256 27.17 -27.22 22.99
C MET A 256 28.48 -26.65 23.53
N ALA A 257 29.59 -26.90 22.83
CA ALA A 257 30.85 -26.23 23.15
C ALA A 257 30.69 -24.72 22.99
N HIS A 258 31.11 -23.95 24.01
CA HIS A 258 30.97 -22.50 24.04
C HIS A 258 29.51 -22.02 23.96
N GLU A 259 28.57 -22.80 24.51
CA GLU A 259 27.17 -22.39 24.55
C GLU A 259 26.97 -21.10 25.37
N VAL A 260 26.07 -20.23 24.91
CA VAL A 260 25.73 -18.97 25.59
C VAL A 260 25.30 -19.22 27.05
N GLY A 261 25.81 -18.36 27.94
CA GLY A 261 25.68 -18.50 29.41
C GLY A 261 24.27 -18.24 29.98
N ASP A 262 24.16 -18.35 31.32
CA ASP A 262 22.90 -18.19 32.07
C ASP A 262 22.41 -16.74 32.12
N ASP A 263 23.24 -15.80 31.67
CA ASP A 263 22.93 -14.37 31.64
C ASP A 263 22.02 -13.97 30.48
N PHE A 264 21.62 -14.95 29.64
CA PHE A 264 20.72 -14.78 28.52
C PHE A 264 19.26 -14.93 28.95
N THR A 265 18.44 -13.96 28.56
CA THR A 265 17.04 -13.88 28.98
C THR A 265 16.10 -13.75 27.78
N PRO A 266 14.99 -14.50 27.74
CA PRO A 266 13.98 -14.34 26.70
C PRO A 266 13.36 -12.93 26.75
N GLU A 267 12.87 -12.49 25.59
CA GLU A 267 12.17 -11.21 25.41
C GLU A 267 10.69 -11.49 25.10
N TYR A 268 9.79 -10.82 25.82
CA TYR A 268 8.34 -10.90 25.63
C TYR A 268 7.83 -9.57 25.13
N ASN A 269 7.23 -9.57 23.94
CA ASN A 269 6.70 -8.34 23.34
C ASN A 269 5.20 -8.44 23.13
N LEU A 270 4.51 -7.34 23.41
CA LEU A 270 3.10 -7.14 23.09
C LEU A 270 3.00 -5.86 22.27
N GLY A 271 2.27 -5.88 21.17
CA GLY A 271 2.12 -4.71 20.31
C GLY A 271 0.73 -4.54 19.74
N ILE A 272 0.35 -3.30 19.50
CA ILE A 272 -0.88 -2.90 18.82
C ILE A 272 -0.50 -1.94 17.68
N SER A 273 -1.16 -2.10 16.54
CA SER A 273 -1.00 -1.25 15.36
C SER A 273 -2.35 -0.74 14.89
N LEU A 274 -2.42 0.55 14.60
CA LEU A 274 -3.53 1.23 13.94
C LEU A 274 -3.01 1.69 12.58
N TYR A 275 -3.60 1.24 11.49
CA TYR A 275 -3.11 1.59 10.17
C TYR A 275 -4.23 1.86 9.18
N TYR A 276 -4.06 2.95 8.44
CA TYR A 276 -4.76 3.22 7.21
C TYR A 276 -3.92 2.64 6.09
N SER A 277 -4.48 1.63 5.41
CA SER A 277 -3.85 1.05 4.23
C SER A 277 -3.30 2.17 3.35
N HIS A 278 -1.97 2.18 3.22
CA HIS A 278 -1.21 3.03 2.30
C HIS A 278 -1.05 4.52 2.63
N ARG A 279 -1.45 5.00 3.81
CA ARG A 279 -1.25 6.42 4.18
C ARG A 279 -0.50 6.62 5.47
N ALA A 280 -0.96 5.96 6.53
CA ALA A 280 -0.44 6.19 7.86
C ALA A 280 -0.54 4.91 8.68
N MET A 281 0.47 4.68 9.51
CA MET A 281 0.49 3.62 10.48
C MET A 281 1.03 4.17 11.79
N LEU A 282 0.41 3.73 12.89
CA LEU A 282 0.78 4.06 14.25
C LEU A 282 0.93 2.74 15.03
N ASN A 283 2.10 2.52 15.59
CA ASN A 283 2.44 1.32 16.32
C ASN A 283 2.79 1.64 17.77
N PHE A 284 2.39 0.76 18.67
CA PHE A 284 2.72 0.80 20.09
C PHE A 284 3.15 -0.59 20.54
N ASP A 285 4.33 -0.69 21.12
CA ASP A 285 4.89 -1.94 21.63
C ASP A 285 5.30 -1.80 23.09
N ILE A 286 5.12 -2.87 23.86
CA ILE A 286 5.65 -3.08 25.20
C ILE A 286 6.62 -4.25 25.12
N VAL A 287 7.87 -4.00 25.50
CA VAL A 287 8.98 -4.95 25.42
C VAL A 287 9.44 -5.26 26.83
N ASN A 288 9.30 -6.51 27.24
CA ASN A 288 9.75 -6.99 28.54
C ASN A 288 10.88 -8.00 28.35
N ARG A 289 12.09 -7.62 28.76
CA ARG A 289 13.25 -8.50 28.81
C ARG A 289 13.46 -8.88 30.25
N GLN A 290 13.46 -10.16 30.57
CA GLN A 290 13.75 -10.60 31.94
C GLN A 290 15.11 -10.01 32.36
N SER A 291 15.23 -9.47 33.58
CA SER A 291 16.38 -8.72 34.12
C SER A 291 16.61 -7.28 33.61
N LEU A 292 15.87 -6.80 32.62
CA LEU A 292 15.92 -5.40 32.19
C LEU A 292 14.58 -4.70 32.42
N PRO A 293 14.57 -3.39 32.63
CA PRO A 293 13.33 -2.65 32.74
C PRO A 293 12.49 -2.76 31.48
N THR A 294 11.16 -2.78 31.65
CA THR A 294 10.21 -2.75 30.54
C THR A 294 10.44 -1.49 29.69
N ILE A 295 10.41 -1.66 28.37
CA ILE A 295 10.56 -0.58 27.40
C ILE A 295 9.23 -0.43 26.66
N PHE A 296 8.75 0.80 26.56
CA PHE A 296 7.63 1.17 25.71
C PHE A 296 8.17 1.79 24.44
N ARG A 297 7.62 1.41 23.29
CA ARG A 297 8.00 1.93 21.98
C ARG A 297 6.77 2.40 21.25
N SER A 298 6.92 3.48 20.49
CA SER A 298 5.91 3.99 19.60
C SER A 298 6.54 4.37 18.27
N GLY A 299 5.79 4.16 17.19
CA GLY A 299 6.26 4.38 15.83
C GLY A 299 5.17 4.95 14.94
N ILE A 300 5.54 5.88 14.08
CA ILE A 300 4.67 6.45 13.05
C ILE A 300 5.32 6.23 11.70
N GLU A 301 4.54 5.76 10.73
CA GLU A 301 4.90 5.75 9.32
C GLU A 301 3.85 6.52 8.54
N PHE A 302 4.28 7.44 7.69
CA PHE A 302 3.43 8.29 6.87
C PHE A 302 3.91 8.31 5.42
N TRP A 303 3.00 8.11 4.48
CA TRP A 303 3.25 8.08 3.05
C TRP A 303 2.60 9.31 2.39
N PRO A 304 3.27 10.48 2.40
CA PRO A 304 2.74 11.68 1.76
C PRO A 304 2.52 11.51 0.26
N VAL A 305 3.32 10.67 -0.38
CA VAL A 305 3.21 10.26 -1.79
C VAL A 305 3.61 8.79 -1.94
N TYR A 306 3.14 8.12 -2.98
CA TYR A 306 3.29 6.67 -3.16
C TYR A 306 4.75 6.15 -3.14
N PHE A 307 5.72 7.00 -3.45
CA PHE A 307 7.15 6.65 -3.51
C PHE A 307 7.95 7.09 -2.29
N LEU A 308 7.38 7.89 -1.38
CA LEU A 308 8.08 8.48 -0.23
C LEU A 308 7.41 8.05 1.08
N ALA A 309 8.17 7.38 1.93
CA ALA A 309 7.79 7.08 3.30
C ALA A 309 8.58 7.96 4.27
N LEU A 310 7.89 8.55 5.24
CA LEU A 310 8.47 9.27 6.37
C LEU A 310 8.16 8.51 7.65
N ARG A 311 9.17 8.34 8.50
CA ARG A 311 9.07 7.53 9.71
C ARG A 311 9.70 8.25 10.89
N THR A 312 9.05 8.11 12.03
CA THR A 312 9.59 8.57 13.31
C THR A 312 9.17 7.60 14.41
N GLY A 313 9.98 7.49 15.45
CA GLY A 313 9.62 6.67 16.60
C GLY A 313 10.29 7.12 17.88
N PHE A 314 9.71 6.68 18.99
CA PHE A 314 10.14 7.04 20.33
C PHE A 314 10.13 5.81 21.22
N GLY A 315 11.18 5.64 22.02
CA GLY A 315 11.26 4.62 23.06
C GLY A 315 11.46 5.25 24.43
N PHE A 316 10.81 4.71 25.44
CA PHE A 316 11.00 5.10 26.84
C PHE A 316 10.98 3.89 27.77
N GLY A 317 11.88 3.88 28.74
CA GLY A 317 11.92 2.87 29.80
C GLY A 317 10.83 3.12 30.85
N GLY A 318 10.44 2.05 31.57
CA GLY A 318 9.60 2.14 32.75
C GLY A 318 10.26 2.93 33.89
N THR A 319 9.56 3.08 35.01
CA THR A 319 9.96 3.98 36.14
C THR A 319 11.36 3.74 36.70
N SER A 320 11.91 2.53 36.59
CA SER A 320 13.27 2.19 37.03
C SER A 320 14.35 2.38 35.96
N SER A 321 13.99 2.81 34.75
CA SER A 321 14.89 2.96 33.61
C SER A 321 14.87 4.37 33.06
N GLN A 322 16.06 4.92 32.82
CA GLN A 322 16.19 6.17 32.10
C GLN A 322 16.40 5.94 30.59
N TYR A 323 16.06 4.75 30.06
CA TYR A 323 16.09 4.47 28.63
C TYR A 323 15.22 5.48 27.88
N ARG A 324 15.82 6.17 26.92
CA ARG A 324 15.10 7.04 25.98
C ARG A 324 15.69 6.87 24.60
N SER A 325 14.84 6.82 23.59
CA SER A 325 15.30 6.77 22.21
C SER A 325 14.41 7.58 21.29
N ILE A 326 15.04 8.18 20.28
CA ILE A 326 14.36 8.87 19.19
C ILE A 326 14.89 8.30 17.88
N HIS A 327 13.97 8.02 16.98
CA HIS A 327 14.22 7.35 15.72
C HIS A 327 13.61 8.15 14.59
N TRP A 328 14.28 8.15 13.44
CA TRP A 328 13.80 8.77 12.23
C TRP A 328 14.16 7.90 11.03
N GLY A 329 13.36 7.97 9.97
CA GLY A 329 13.66 7.25 8.76
C GLY A 329 12.95 7.81 7.54
N VAL A 330 13.53 7.54 6.39
CA VAL A 330 12.97 7.86 5.07
C VAL A 330 13.07 6.63 4.17
N GLY A 331 12.01 6.37 3.41
CA GLY A 331 11.98 5.33 2.39
C GLY A 331 11.67 5.91 1.02
N LEU A 332 12.45 5.56 0.02
CA LEU A 332 12.22 5.90 -1.38
C LEU A 332 12.00 4.62 -2.18
N GLY A 333 10.80 4.47 -2.76
CA GLY A 333 10.41 3.25 -3.46
C GLY A 333 9.80 3.51 -4.81
N GLN A 334 10.27 2.80 -5.84
CA GLN A 334 9.75 2.89 -7.20
C GLN A 334 9.41 1.51 -7.75
N SER A 335 8.27 1.39 -8.41
CA SER A 335 7.90 0.18 -9.15
C SER A 335 8.58 0.20 -10.52
N ILE A 336 9.28 -0.89 -10.85
CA ILE A 336 9.94 -1.14 -12.14
C ILE A 336 9.37 -2.45 -12.70
N SER A 337 8.46 -2.34 -13.66
CA SER A 337 7.73 -3.49 -14.25
C SER A 337 6.96 -4.28 -13.18
N LYS A 338 7.27 -5.57 -12.99
CA LYS A 338 6.68 -6.48 -11.97
C LYS A 338 7.45 -6.51 -10.65
N SER A 339 8.51 -5.71 -10.54
CA SER A 339 9.32 -5.62 -9.33
C SER A 339 9.17 -4.24 -8.71
N LYS A 340 9.40 -4.16 -7.40
CA LYS A 340 9.53 -2.89 -6.71
C LYS A 340 10.88 -2.83 -6.02
N VAL A 341 11.59 -1.74 -6.23
CA VAL A 341 12.89 -1.48 -5.60
C VAL A 341 12.73 -0.32 -4.63
N ILE A 342 13.28 -0.47 -3.42
CA ILE A 342 13.13 0.49 -2.35
C ILE A 342 14.46 0.66 -1.64
N VAL A 343 14.89 1.90 -1.52
CA VAL A 343 16.02 2.30 -0.70
C VAL A 343 15.46 2.96 0.55
N GLU A 344 15.86 2.47 1.71
CA GLU A 344 15.43 3.01 2.99
C GLU A 344 16.64 3.39 3.82
N TYR A 345 16.55 4.53 4.48
CA TYR A 345 17.53 5.01 5.43
C TYR A 345 16.82 5.27 6.76
N SER A 346 17.50 4.96 7.85
CA SER A 346 17.05 5.33 9.19
C SER A 346 18.21 5.70 10.06
N GLY A 347 17.94 6.56 11.04
CA GLY A 347 18.85 6.86 12.12
C GLY A 347 18.13 6.85 13.45
N PHE A 348 18.89 6.62 14.51
CA PHE A 348 18.36 6.71 15.87
C PHE A 348 19.42 7.16 16.86
N GLU A 349 18.96 7.84 17.90
CA GLU A 349 19.75 8.18 19.08
C GLU A 349 19.16 7.41 20.26
N GLU A 350 20.01 6.68 20.98
CA GLU A 350 19.66 5.95 22.20
C GLU A 350 20.41 6.53 23.40
N ARG A 351 19.69 6.75 24.49
CA ARG A 351 20.24 7.15 25.78
C ARG A 351 19.94 6.08 26.80
N VAL A 352 20.98 5.40 27.25
CA VAL A 352 20.97 4.44 28.35
C VAL A 352 21.84 5.02 29.46
N THR A 353 21.41 4.96 30.71
CA THR A 353 22.10 5.66 31.80
C THR A 353 23.19 4.84 32.47
N GLY A 354 24.36 5.46 32.54
CA GLY A 354 25.68 5.01 33.00
C GLY A 354 26.67 6.14 32.69
N TRP A 355 27.82 6.22 33.38
CA TRP A 355 28.58 7.46 33.67
C TRP A 355 29.07 8.34 32.49
N GLU A 356 28.91 7.92 31.24
CA GLU A 356 29.18 8.74 30.07
C GLU A 356 28.04 8.57 29.08
N ALA A 357 27.06 9.48 29.12
CA ALA A 357 25.97 9.53 28.17
C ALA A 357 26.50 9.97 26.80
N SER A 358 27.22 9.08 26.11
CA SER A 358 27.65 9.32 24.74
C SER A 358 26.40 9.35 23.88
N ARG A 359 26.11 10.51 23.30
CA ARG A 359 25.11 10.63 22.23
C ARG A 359 25.73 10.04 20.99
N GLN A 360 25.47 8.76 20.76
CA GLN A 360 25.83 8.12 19.51
C GLN A 360 24.59 8.05 18.64
N THR A 361 24.74 8.54 17.42
CA THR A 361 23.75 8.37 16.37
C THR A 361 24.11 7.11 15.61
N TYR A 362 23.13 6.25 15.43
CA TYR A 362 23.28 5.02 14.66
C TYR A 362 22.56 5.18 13.34
N HIS A 363 23.09 4.53 12.32
CA HIS A 363 22.60 4.65 10.95
C HIS A 363 22.34 3.27 10.38
N SER A 364 21.29 3.17 9.58
CA SER A 364 20.95 1.96 8.85
C SER A 364 20.48 2.30 7.45
N LEU A 365 21.01 1.56 6.47
CA LEU A 365 20.67 1.64 5.07
C LEU A 365 20.21 0.26 4.59
N SER A 366 19.06 0.21 3.93
CA SER A 366 18.58 -1.03 3.33
C SER A 366 18.16 -0.85 1.88
N LEU A 367 18.49 -1.84 1.06
CA LEU A 367 17.98 -2.02 -0.28
C LEU A 367 17.03 -3.21 -0.28
N ASN A 368 15.74 -2.97 -0.51
CA ASN A 368 14.71 -3.99 -0.58
C ASN A 368 14.24 -4.13 -2.03
N GLN A 369 14.05 -5.36 -2.49
CA GLN A 369 13.37 -5.65 -3.74
C GLN A 369 12.25 -6.68 -3.54
N SER A 370 11.04 -6.33 -3.98
CA SER A 370 9.89 -7.22 -3.95
C SER A 370 9.41 -7.57 -5.36
N PHE A 371 8.90 -8.79 -5.53
CA PHE A 371 8.36 -9.27 -6.80
C PHE A 371 6.89 -9.65 -6.63
N ASP A 372 6.03 -9.09 -7.48
CA ASP A 372 4.63 -9.46 -7.50
C ASP A 372 4.49 -10.94 -7.89
N ASN A 373 3.80 -11.70 -7.06
CA ASN A 373 3.68 -13.13 -7.27
C ASN A 373 2.54 -13.41 -8.26
N ILE A 374 2.91 -13.90 -9.44
CA ILE A 374 1.97 -14.36 -10.47
C ILE A 374 2.17 -15.88 -10.58
N ILE A 375 1.26 -16.69 -10.04
CA ILE A 375 1.25 -18.11 -10.42
C ILE A 375 0.69 -18.18 -11.83
N GLU A 376 1.53 -18.63 -12.74
CA GLU A 376 1.15 -19.04 -14.07
C GLU A 376 0.92 -20.55 -14.02
N TYR A 377 -0.29 -21.00 -14.28
CA TYR A 377 -0.61 -22.43 -14.37
C TYR A 377 -1.35 -22.72 -15.67
N LYS A 378 -1.06 -23.88 -16.26
CA LYS A 378 -1.81 -24.38 -17.40
C LYS A 378 -3.05 -25.09 -16.88
N THR A 379 -4.21 -24.62 -17.30
CA THR A 379 -5.47 -25.33 -17.08
C THR A 379 -5.47 -26.66 -17.84
N ALA A 380 -6.35 -27.60 -17.48
CA ALA A 380 -6.51 -28.87 -18.20
C ALA A 380 -6.80 -28.68 -19.70
N SER A 381 -7.33 -27.51 -20.10
CA SER A 381 -7.54 -27.15 -21.50
C SER A 381 -6.30 -26.58 -22.19
N GLY A 382 -5.12 -26.65 -21.58
CA GLY A 382 -3.86 -26.09 -22.08
C GLY A 382 -3.77 -24.55 -22.03
N LYS A 383 -4.82 -23.84 -21.57
CA LYS A 383 -4.79 -22.38 -21.46
C LYS A 383 -3.97 -21.96 -20.24
N GLU A 384 -2.97 -21.13 -20.46
CA GLU A 384 -2.23 -20.47 -19.39
C GLU A 384 -3.14 -19.46 -18.68
N LYS A 385 -3.40 -19.69 -17.39
CA LYS A 385 -4.04 -18.72 -16.51
C LYS A 385 -2.98 -18.15 -15.57
N LYS A 386 -3.01 -16.82 -15.44
CA LYS A 386 -2.17 -16.07 -14.51
C LYS A 386 -3.05 -15.60 -13.37
N ILE A 387 -2.84 -16.13 -12.16
CA ILE A 387 -3.50 -15.62 -10.95
C ILE A 387 -2.47 -14.78 -10.19
N PRO A 388 -2.69 -13.45 -10.07
CA PRO A 388 -1.93 -12.66 -9.12
C PRO A 388 -2.35 -13.09 -7.71
N LEU A 389 -1.45 -13.68 -6.93
CA LEU A 389 -1.79 -14.20 -5.59
C LEU A 389 -1.84 -13.12 -4.54
N ALA A 390 -0.97 -12.13 -4.65
CA ALA A 390 -0.99 -10.95 -3.84
C ALA A 390 -0.16 -9.87 -4.56
N LYS A 391 -0.71 -8.66 -4.63
CA LYS A 391 0.11 -7.47 -4.84
C LYS A 391 0.66 -7.06 -3.49
N SER A 392 1.87 -6.49 -3.47
CA SER A 392 2.38 -5.86 -2.25
C SER A 392 1.45 -4.72 -1.85
N ASP A 393 0.58 -4.95 -0.86
CA ASP A 393 -0.24 -3.89 -0.26
C ASP A 393 0.62 -2.85 0.45
N ARG A 394 1.90 -3.14 0.70
CA ARG A 394 2.81 -2.21 1.35
C ARG A 394 3.09 -0.98 0.48
N TYR A 395 2.86 -1.08 -0.83
CA TYR A 395 3.47 -0.17 -1.79
C TYR A 395 2.55 0.23 -2.93
N ASN A 396 2.08 1.47 -2.86
CA ASN A 396 1.19 2.05 -3.85
C ASN A 396 1.83 2.07 -5.24
N SER A 397 1.09 1.54 -6.22
CA SER A 397 1.19 2.10 -7.56
C SER A 397 0.63 3.53 -7.52
N ALA A 398 1.18 4.42 -8.34
CA ALA A 398 0.63 5.78 -8.49
C ALA A 398 -0.89 5.74 -8.72
N TYR A 399 -1.37 4.73 -9.44
CA TYR A 399 -2.79 4.49 -9.69
C TYR A 399 -3.59 4.25 -8.40
N LYS A 400 -3.16 3.36 -7.51
CA LYS A 400 -3.90 3.04 -6.27
C LYS A 400 -3.94 4.27 -5.33
N PHE A 401 -2.82 4.97 -5.21
CA PHE A 401 -2.74 6.22 -4.45
C PHE A 401 -3.69 7.28 -5.02
N LEU A 402 -3.69 7.50 -6.33
CA LEU A 402 -4.60 8.45 -6.98
C LEU A 402 -6.07 8.07 -6.77
N THR A 403 -6.44 6.80 -6.92
CA THR A 403 -7.82 6.35 -6.72
C THR A 403 -8.31 6.47 -5.28
N GLU A 404 -7.41 6.32 -4.29
CA GLU A 404 -7.77 6.39 -2.88
C GLU A 404 -7.67 7.82 -2.31
N VAL A 405 -6.77 8.65 -2.85
CA VAL A 405 -6.57 10.05 -2.41
C VAL A 405 -7.58 10.99 -3.06
N ILE A 406 -8.03 10.68 -4.27
CA ILE A 406 -8.78 11.63 -5.09
C ILE A 406 -10.12 11.05 -5.57
N PRO A 407 -11.07 10.69 -4.68
CA PRO A 407 -12.43 10.39 -5.13
C PRO A 407 -13.22 11.66 -5.51
N THR A 408 -12.87 12.84 -4.98
CA THR A 408 -13.60 14.10 -5.19
C THR A 408 -12.99 15.02 -6.24
N GLU A 409 -11.66 15.18 -6.29
CA GLU A 409 -11.03 16.12 -7.25
C GLU A 409 -10.96 15.54 -8.66
N LEU A 410 -10.96 14.20 -8.83
CA LEU A 410 -11.07 13.56 -10.15
C LEU A 410 -12.44 13.88 -10.77
N ILE A 411 -13.47 14.02 -9.94
CA ILE A 411 -14.80 14.43 -10.39
C ILE A 411 -14.75 15.88 -10.86
N GLU A 412 -14.09 16.77 -10.13
CA GLU A 412 -14.00 18.18 -10.51
C GLU A 412 -13.10 18.42 -11.73
N ASP A 413 -11.99 17.71 -11.87
CA ASP A 413 -11.09 17.79 -13.02
C ASP A 413 -11.69 17.13 -14.26
N VAL A 414 -12.38 16.00 -14.12
CA VAL A 414 -13.15 15.41 -15.22
C VAL A 414 -14.31 16.33 -15.60
N VAL A 415 -14.98 16.97 -14.64
CA VAL A 415 -16.01 17.98 -14.91
C VAL A 415 -15.43 19.25 -15.55
N ALA A 416 -14.25 19.71 -15.15
CA ALA A 416 -13.57 20.86 -15.74
C ALA A 416 -13.05 20.57 -17.15
N TYR A 417 -12.52 19.37 -17.38
CA TYR A 417 -12.12 18.85 -18.68
C TYR A 417 -13.34 18.72 -19.61
N LEU A 418 -14.45 18.17 -19.12
CA LEU A 418 -15.71 18.09 -19.88
C LEU A 418 -16.33 19.48 -20.15
N ARG A 419 -16.15 20.45 -19.26
CA ARG A 419 -16.52 21.86 -19.49
C ARG A 419 -15.66 22.52 -20.58
N GLN A 420 -14.38 22.17 -20.69
CA GLN A 420 -13.51 22.65 -21.78
C GLN A 420 -13.94 22.11 -23.14
N PHE A 421 -14.46 20.87 -23.22
CA PHE A 421 -15.01 20.31 -24.46
C PHE A 421 -16.45 20.75 -24.74
N SER A 422 -17.14 21.37 -23.77
CA SER A 422 -18.48 21.92 -23.91
C SER A 422 -18.51 23.32 -24.57
N GLY A 423 -17.36 23.91 -24.89
CA GLY A 423 -17.26 25.27 -25.45
C GLY A 423 -17.41 25.35 -26.97
N SER A 424 -18.66 25.34 -27.45
CA SER A 424 -19.05 25.95 -28.73
C SER A 424 -20.24 26.88 -28.49
N ASP A 425 -19.98 28.01 -27.85
CA ASP A 425 -20.80 29.21 -27.99
C ASP A 425 -20.47 29.84 -29.35
N ASN A 426 -21.37 29.64 -30.31
CA ASN A 426 -21.80 30.61 -31.34
C ASN A 426 -22.57 29.90 -32.44
N ASP A 427 -23.83 29.56 -32.17
CA ASP A 427 -24.87 29.48 -33.21
C ASP A 427 -26.19 29.89 -32.57
N THR A 428 -26.48 31.19 -32.62
CA THR A 428 -27.83 31.72 -32.42
C THR A 428 -28.56 31.67 -33.77
N PRO A 429 -29.62 30.85 -33.93
CA PRO A 429 -30.51 31.00 -35.06
C PRO A 429 -31.41 32.20 -34.79
N SER A 430 -31.30 33.25 -35.61
CA SER A 430 -32.28 34.31 -35.68
C SER A 430 -33.58 33.76 -36.29
N ILE A 431 -34.60 33.57 -35.46
CA ILE A 431 -35.98 33.31 -35.92
C ILE A 431 -36.79 34.60 -35.71
N TYR A 432 -37.35 35.11 -36.81
CA TYR A 432 -38.28 36.24 -36.84
C TYR A 432 -39.53 35.95 -35.98
N PRO A 433 -40.15 36.97 -35.36
CA PRO A 433 -41.30 36.76 -34.50
C PRO A 433 -42.58 36.62 -35.34
N ALA A 434 -43.32 35.53 -35.11
CA ALA A 434 -44.76 35.51 -35.30
C ALA A 434 -45.43 35.55 -33.91
N SER A 435 -46.46 36.37 -33.85
CA SER A 435 -47.19 36.90 -32.71
C SER A 435 -47.89 35.91 -31.79
N SER A 436 -48.09 36.37 -30.54
CA SER A 436 -49.07 35.95 -29.52
C SER A 436 -48.86 34.55 -28.93
N GLY A 437 -48.81 34.31 -27.62
CA GLY A 437 -49.09 35.05 -26.41
C GLY A 437 -49.10 34.02 -25.27
N THR A 438 -49.07 34.48 -24.01
CA THR A 438 -49.17 33.70 -22.76
C THR A 438 -47.98 32.82 -22.34
N THR A 439 -47.08 33.49 -21.60
CA THR A 439 -46.30 33.04 -20.43
C THR A 439 -46.32 31.55 -20.05
N GLY A 440 -45.30 30.82 -20.50
CA GLY A 440 -44.84 29.57 -19.92
C GLY A 440 -43.39 29.73 -19.45
N ALA A 441 -43.10 29.28 -18.23
CA ALA A 441 -41.77 29.32 -17.63
C ALA A 441 -40.73 28.63 -18.52
N THR A 442 -39.70 29.36 -18.93
CA THR A 442 -38.53 28.82 -19.64
C THR A 442 -37.66 28.06 -18.64
N ALA A 443 -37.86 26.75 -18.57
CA ALA A 443 -36.91 25.85 -17.96
C ALA A 443 -35.59 25.89 -18.75
N SER A 444 -34.54 26.40 -18.13
CA SER A 444 -33.17 26.31 -18.63
C SER A 444 -32.75 24.84 -18.66
N TYR A 445 -32.66 24.22 -19.83
CA TYR A 445 -32.19 22.85 -19.98
C TYR A 445 -30.68 22.78 -19.75
N SER A 446 -30.28 22.50 -18.50
CA SER A 446 -28.91 22.08 -18.20
C SER A 446 -28.66 20.70 -18.82
N ARG A 447 -27.56 20.55 -19.57
CA ARG A 447 -27.14 19.26 -20.15
C ARG A 447 -27.13 18.18 -19.07
N ARG A 448 -27.74 17.04 -19.39
CA ARG A 448 -28.19 16.06 -18.42
C ARG A 448 -27.16 14.94 -18.22
N ALA A 449 -26.92 14.56 -16.96
CA ALA A 449 -26.06 13.43 -16.63
C ALA A 449 -26.74 12.10 -17.02
N VAL A 450 -25.95 11.13 -17.45
CA VAL A 450 -26.41 9.76 -17.73
C VAL A 450 -25.90 8.85 -16.62
N ALA A 451 -26.82 8.27 -15.85
CA ALA A 451 -26.50 7.33 -14.78
C ALA A 451 -26.63 5.90 -15.31
N VAL A 452 -25.62 5.07 -15.07
CA VAL A 452 -25.63 3.66 -15.47
C VAL A 452 -25.86 2.77 -14.25
N TYR A 453 -26.90 1.96 -14.30
CA TYR A 453 -27.33 1.09 -13.21
C TYR A 453 -27.20 -0.40 -13.57
N PRO A 454 -26.47 -1.20 -12.79
CA PRO A 454 -26.46 -2.65 -12.94
C PRO A 454 -27.72 -3.26 -12.30
N MET A 455 -28.62 -3.86 -13.09
CA MET A 455 -29.77 -4.60 -12.56
C MET A 455 -29.36 -5.99 -12.06
N PRO A 456 -30.15 -6.59 -11.14
CA PRO A 456 -30.01 -8.01 -10.82
C PRO A 456 -30.17 -8.88 -12.07
N ILE A 457 -29.38 -9.97 -12.11
CA ILE A 457 -29.48 -11.01 -13.14
C ILE A 457 -30.69 -11.87 -12.78
N GLU A 458 -31.60 -12.03 -13.72
CA GLU A 458 -32.84 -12.77 -13.51
C GLU A 458 -32.76 -14.08 -14.28
N PHE A 459 -32.83 -15.19 -13.55
CA PHE A 459 -32.87 -16.54 -14.12
C PHE A 459 -34.33 -16.83 -14.46
N VAL A 460 -34.65 -17.02 -15.74
CA VAL A 460 -36.04 -17.20 -16.18
C VAL A 460 -36.46 -18.68 -16.19
N SER A 461 -35.49 -19.60 -16.15
CA SER A 461 -35.73 -21.04 -15.97
C SER A 461 -34.38 -21.74 -15.71
N GLY A 462 -34.02 -22.00 -14.44
CA GLY A 462 -32.76 -22.68 -14.12
C GLY A 462 -32.31 -22.56 -12.66
N SER A 463 -31.59 -23.59 -12.18
CA SER A 463 -31.13 -23.70 -10.78
C SER A 463 -30.08 -22.63 -10.42
N PRO A 464 -30.16 -21.97 -9.25
CA PRO A 464 -29.30 -20.86 -8.83
C PRO A 464 -27.82 -21.23 -8.57
N GLU A 465 -27.33 -22.39 -9.00
CA GLU A 465 -25.98 -22.90 -8.67
C GLU A 465 -24.82 -22.14 -9.37
N ASN A 466 -25.10 -21.25 -10.32
CA ASN A 466 -24.08 -20.48 -11.05
C ASN A 466 -23.94 -19.00 -10.60
N VAL A 467 -24.09 -18.72 -9.30
CA VAL A 467 -23.95 -17.37 -8.70
C VAL A 467 -22.60 -16.71 -9.02
N GLU A 468 -21.54 -17.50 -9.13
CA GLU A 468 -20.19 -17.01 -9.40
C GLU A 468 -20.05 -16.46 -10.84
N TYR A 469 -20.73 -17.09 -11.79
CA TYR A 469 -20.77 -16.65 -13.19
C TYR A 469 -21.54 -15.34 -13.37
N ALA A 470 -22.70 -15.22 -12.71
CA ALA A 470 -23.50 -14.00 -12.68
C ALA A 470 -22.69 -12.80 -12.13
N LYS A 471 -21.82 -13.05 -11.14
CA LYS A 471 -20.93 -12.04 -10.57
C LYS A 471 -19.85 -11.58 -11.55
N ASP A 472 -19.25 -12.51 -12.30
CA ASP A 472 -18.22 -12.20 -13.31
C ASP A 472 -18.80 -11.38 -14.48
N VAL A 473 -19.99 -11.75 -14.93
CA VAL A 473 -20.73 -11.01 -15.96
C VAL A 473 -21.03 -9.58 -15.49
N ARG A 474 -21.49 -9.42 -14.25
CA ARG A 474 -21.73 -8.10 -13.64
C ARG A 474 -20.46 -7.26 -13.55
N LEU A 475 -19.33 -7.87 -13.19
CA LEU A 475 -18.05 -7.19 -13.04
C LEU A 475 -17.49 -6.72 -14.39
N ALA A 476 -17.63 -7.53 -15.45
CA ALA A 476 -17.25 -7.17 -16.80
C ALA A 476 -18.06 -5.98 -17.33
N LEU A 477 -19.37 -5.97 -17.08
CA LEU A 477 -20.28 -4.89 -17.47
C LEU A 477 -19.90 -3.56 -16.80
N VAL A 478 -19.67 -3.59 -15.48
CA VAL A 478 -19.27 -2.39 -14.71
C VAL A 478 -17.93 -1.84 -15.22
N ARG A 479 -16.94 -2.70 -15.47
CA ARG A 479 -15.63 -2.29 -16.00
C ARG A 479 -15.71 -1.68 -17.40
N TYR A 480 -16.54 -2.24 -18.27
CA TYR A 480 -16.69 -1.72 -19.62
C TYR A 480 -17.38 -0.35 -19.59
N LEU A 481 -18.49 -0.23 -18.86
CA LEU A 481 -19.27 1.01 -18.79
C LEU A 481 -18.51 2.12 -18.04
N SER A 482 -17.69 1.78 -17.04
CA SER A 482 -16.82 2.75 -16.35
C SER A 482 -15.68 3.27 -17.21
N ASN A 483 -15.32 2.56 -18.29
CA ASN A 483 -14.26 2.95 -19.22
C ASN A 483 -14.80 3.75 -20.43
N SER A 484 -16.13 3.97 -20.53
CA SER A 484 -16.72 4.77 -21.59
C SER A 484 -16.58 6.26 -21.28
N PRO A 485 -15.97 7.07 -22.18
CA PRO A 485 -15.71 8.49 -21.93
C PRO A 485 -16.98 9.37 -21.85
N THR A 486 -18.15 8.84 -22.19
CA THR A 486 -19.43 9.56 -22.24
C THR A 486 -20.35 9.29 -21.05
N MET A 487 -19.95 8.43 -20.11
CA MET A 487 -20.82 7.95 -19.02
C MET A 487 -20.22 8.28 -17.65
N THR A 488 -21.04 8.84 -16.76
CA THR A 488 -20.63 9.14 -15.38
C THR A 488 -21.17 8.06 -14.44
N PRO A 489 -20.33 7.19 -13.86
CA PRO A 489 -20.80 6.18 -12.93
C PRO A 489 -21.31 6.82 -11.64
N VAL A 490 -22.53 6.48 -11.23
CA VAL A 490 -23.10 6.96 -9.96
C VAL A 490 -22.52 6.12 -8.81
N PRO A 491 -22.01 6.75 -7.72
CA PRO A 491 -21.49 6.02 -6.57
C PRO A 491 -22.52 5.07 -5.93
N LEU A 492 -22.10 3.84 -5.63
CA LEU A 492 -22.91 2.80 -4.98
C LEU A 492 -23.57 3.23 -3.65
N GLY A 493 -23.00 4.20 -2.94
CA GLY A 493 -23.56 4.77 -1.71
C GLY A 493 -24.82 5.62 -1.95
N GLN A 494 -24.82 6.45 -3.01
CA GLN A 494 -26.00 7.24 -3.41
C GLN A 494 -27.14 6.33 -3.84
N ILE A 495 -26.80 5.23 -4.53
CA ILE A 495 -27.73 4.19 -4.97
C ILE A 495 -28.43 3.53 -3.78
N ARG A 496 -27.69 3.06 -2.77
CA ARG A 496 -28.29 2.38 -1.59
C ARG A 496 -29.17 3.30 -0.75
N SER A 497 -28.86 4.59 -0.70
CA SER A 497 -29.68 5.58 0.01
C SER A 497 -31.04 5.83 -0.66
N ALA A 498 -31.13 5.66 -1.99
CA ALA A 498 -32.34 5.86 -2.78
C ALA A 498 -33.27 4.65 -2.75
N THR A 499 -32.73 3.44 -2.60
CA THR A 499 -33.51 2.19 -2.54
C THR A 499 -33.99 1.81 -1.13
N SER A 500 -33.50 2.48 -0.08
CA SER A 500 -33.83 2.16 1.33
C SER A 500 -35.15 2.74 1.87
N GLY A 501 -35.94 3.43 1.03
CA GLY A 501 -37.27 3.87 1.41
C GLY A 501 -38.26 2.71 1.37
N ASN A 502 -38.94 2.43 2.49
CA ASN A 502 -39.97 1.39 2.68
C ASN A 502 -41.25 1.55 1.82
N GLY A 503 -41.17 2.19 0.65
CA GLY A 503 -42.28 2.28 -0.28
C GLY A 503 -42.26 1.11 -1.24
N SER A 504 -43.32 0.30 -1.23
CA SER A 504 -43.69 -0.65 -2.29
C SER A 504 -44.08 0.06 -3.61
N GLY A 505 -43.42 1.17 -3.93
CA GLY A 505 -43.68 1.97 -5.10
C GLY A 505 -43.23 1.25 -6.36
N GLU A 506 -44.00 1.43 -7.43
CA GLU A 506 -43.67 0.93 -8.76
C GLU A 506 -42.21 1.27 -9.14
N PRO A 507 -41.49 0.41 -9.89
CA PRO A 507 -40.09 0.60 -10.28
C PRO A 507 -39.76 1.99 -10.84
N ILE A 508 -40.75 2.64 -11.46
CA ILE A 508 -40.68 4.00 -12.00
C ILE A 508 -40.46 5.05 -10.91
N GLY A 509 -41.15 4.96 -9.77
CA GLY A 509 -40.99 5.92 -8.68
C GLY A 509 -39.60 5.88 -8.04
N LEU A 510 -38.95 4.72 -8.06
CA LEU A 510 -37.58 4.56 -7.60
C LEU A 510 -36.56 5.15 -8.59
N LEU A 511 -36.79 4.96 -9.88
CA LEU A 511 -35.97 5.55 -10.95
C LEU A 511 -36.11 7.08 -11.01
N GLU A 512 -37.32 7.61 -10.83
CA GLU A 512 -37.55 9.06 -10.75
C GLU A 512 -36.84 9.68 -9.55
N ASN A 513 -36.92 9.04 -8.37
CA ASN A 513 -36.17 9.47 -7.19
C ASN A 513 -34.65 9.41 -7.41
N LEU A 514 -34.16 8.41 -8.16
CA LEU A 514 -32.75 8.29 -8.50
C LEU A 514 -32.31 9.42 -9.46
N CYS A 515 -33.12 9.74 -10.48
CA CYS A 515 -32.91 10.89 -11.37
C CYS A 515 -32.81 12.19 -10.56
N LEU A 516 -33.76 12.44 -9.66
CA LEU A 516 -33.80 13.64 -8.82
C LEU A 516 -32.58 13.77 -7.90
N ARG A 517 -32.10 12.66 -7.32
CA ARG A 517 -30.93 12.67 -6.41
C ARG A 517 -29.59 12.75 -7.11
N THR A 518 -29.48 12.19 -8.31
CA THR A 518 -28.22 12.12 -9.07
C THR A 518 -28.08 13.26 -10.07
N GLY A 519 -29.16 13.99 -10.35
CA GLY A 519 -29.21 14.99 -11.43
C GLY A 519 -29.20 14.36 -12.82
N ALA A 520 -29.36 13.04 -12.92
CA ALA A 520 -29.39 12.34 -14.20
C ALA A 520 -30.78 12.42 -14.83
N SER A 521 -30.86 12.77 -16.11
CA SER A 521 -32.14 12.70 -16.83
C SER A 521 -32.38 11.35 -17.47
N LEU A 522 -31.32 10.54 -17.62
CA LEU A 522 -31.36 9.26 -18.29
C LEU A 522 -30.66 8.23 -17.41
N ILE A 523 -31.40 7.20 -17.02
CA ILE A 523 -30.85 6.04 -16.33
C ILE A 523 -30.83 4.89 -17.32
N VAL A 524 -29.65 4.33 -17.58
CA VAL A 524 -29.48 3.15 -18.43
C VAL A 524 -29.27 1.92 -17.55
N MET A 525 -30.01 0.85 -17.82
CA MET A 525 -30.06 -0.37 -17.05
C MET A 525 -29.73 -1.57 -17.94
N GLY A 526 -28.79 -2.42 -17.54
CA GLY A 526 -28.54 -3.69 -18.21
C GLY A 526 -29.21 -4.83 -17.45
N LYS A 527 -30.10 -5.60 -18.11
CA LYS A 527 -30.69 -6.84 -17.60
C LYS A 527 -30.16 -8.01 -18.44
N VAL A 528 -29.60 -9.00 -17.76
CA VAL A 528 -29.18 -10.26 -18.39
C VAL A 528 -30.15 -11.33 -17.93
N ILE A 529 -30.77 -12.00 -18.89
CA ILE A 529 -31.62 -13.15 -18.68
C ILE A 529 -30.86 -14.36 -19.20
N VAL A 530 -30.68 -15.35 -18.34
CA VAL A 530 -30.11 -16.64 -18.74
C VAL A 530 -31.27 -17.63 -18.81
N ASP A 531 -31.40 -18.24 -19.99
CA ASP A 531 -32.32 -19.34 -20.27
C ASP A 531 -31.49 -20.61 -20.42
N ASP A 532 -31.44 -21.41 -19.36
CA ASP A 532 -30.62 -22.61 -19.30
C ASP A 532 -31.19 -23.73 -20.18
N GLU A 533 -32.52 -23.74 -20.41
CA GLU A 533 -33.18 -24.76 -21.23
C GLU A 533 -32.80 -24.61 -22.72
N GLU A 534 -32.71 -23.36 -23.18
CA GLU A 534 -32.40 -23.04 -24.58
C GLU A 534 -30.91 -22.74 -24.82
N GLU A 535 -30.05 -22.87 -23.79
CA GLU A 535 -28.64 -22.46 -23.82
C GLU A 535 -28.44 -21.01 -24.34
N LYS A 536 -29.39 -20.12 -24.02
CA LYS A 536 -29.43 -18.74 -24.53
C LYS A 536 -29.20 -17.75 -23.40
N VAL A 537 -28.39 -16.74 -23.69
CA VAL A 537 -28.31 -15.53 -22.88
C VAL A 537 -28.93 -14.40 -23.66
N ILE A 538 -29.86 -13.72 -23.00
CA ILE A 538 -30.57 -12.57 -23.52
C ILE A 538 -30.08 -11.34 -22.76
N VAL A 539 -29.40 -10.45 -23.45
CA VAL A 539 -28.96 -9.17 -22.88
C VAL A 539 -29.94 -8.09 -23.31
N LYS A 540 -30.67 -7.54 -22.35
CA LYS A 540 -31.59 -6.42 -22.54
C LYS A 540 -30.98 -5.15 -21.98
N LEU A 541 -30.85 -4.15 -22.83
CA LEU A 541 -30.51 -2.81 -22.38
C LEU A 541 -31.79 -2.00 -22.28
N MET A 542 -32.07 -1.46 -21.10
CA MET A 542 -33.26 -0.67 -20.80
C MET A 542 -32.85 0.74 -20.42
N TYR A 543 -33.79 1.68 -20.51
CA TYR A 543 -33.58 3.03 -20.05
C TYR A 543 -34.83 3.66 -19.47
N TYR A 544 -34.59 4.64 -18.63
CA TYR A 544 -35.60 5.49 -18.04
C TYR A 544 -35.21 6.94 -18.26
N ASN A 545 -36.08 7.70 -18.93
CA ASN A 545 -35.98 9.15 -19.03
C ASN A 545 -36.76 9.77 -17.87
N GLN A 546 -36.19 10.78 -17.22
CA GLN A 546 -36.82 11.47 -16.10
C GLN A 546 -38.20 12.00 -16.50
N GLY A 547 -39.22 11.69 -15.69
CA GLY A 547 -40.62 12.00 -15.98
C GLY A 547 -41.34 10.99 -16.89
N SER A 548 -40.66 9.95 -17.38
CA SER A 548 -41.30 8.89 -18.15
C SER A 548 -42.22 8.05 -17.27
N ARG A 549 -43.37 7.64 -17.82
CA ARG A 549 -44.29 6.68 -17.18
C ARG A 549 -43.95 5.22 -17.49
N LYS A 550 -42.90 4.95 -18.28
CA LYS A 550 -42.50 3.60 -18.68
C LYS A 550 -40.99 3.48 -18.77
N ILE A 551 -40.49 2.28 -18.52
CA ILE A 551 -39.11 1.88 -18.83
C ILE A 551 -39.12 1.39 -20.27
N ALA A 552 -38.24 1.93 -21.11
CA ALA A 552 -38.12 1.55 -22.51
C ALA A 552 -36.92 0.60 -22.69
N THR A 553 -36.98 -0.28 -23.68
CA THR A 553 -35.89 -1.20 -24.04
C THR A 553 -35.21 -0.67 -25.29
N PHE A 554 -33.89 -0.51 -25.23
CA PHE A 554 -33.03 -0.11 -26.37
C PHE A 554 -32.85 -1.28 -27.35
N SER A 555 -32.32 -2.38 -26.82
CA SER A 555 -31.97 -3.55 -27.62
C SER A 555 -32.19 -4.82 -26.80
N ASP A 556 -32.56 -5.88 -27.51
CA ASP A 556 -32.77 -7.22 -26.99
C ASP A 556 -32.05 -8.20 -27.92
N ARG A 557 -30.94 -8.76 -27.45
CA ARG A 557 -30.16 -9.75 -28.22
C ARG A 557 -30.06 -11.05 -27.45
N ALA A 558 -30.55 -12.11 -28.09
CA ALA A 558 -30.37 -13.48 -27.66
C ALA A 558 -29.17 -14.10 -28.40
N GLY A 559 -28.30 -14.77 -27.67
CA GLY A 559 -27.19 -15.52 -28.25
C GLY A 559 -26.80 -16.71 -27.38
N SER A 560 -26.03 -17.64 -27.94
CA SER A 560 -25.49 -18.75 -27.16
C SER A 560 -24.54 -18.25 -26.07
N TYR A 561 -24.60 -18.85 -24.88
CA TYR A 561 -23.69 -18.58 -23.76
C TYR A 561 -22.20 -18.63 -24.15
N ARG A 562 -21.84 -19.43 -25.16
CA ARG A 562 -20.45 -19.56 -25.64
C ARG A 562 -19.92 -18.31 -26.33
N LYS A 563 -20.82 -17.42 -26.78
CA LYS A 563 -20.50 -16.18 -27.52
C LYS A 563 -20.79 -14.93 -26.70
N LEU A 564 -20.86 -15.03 -25.38
CA LEU A 564 -21.19 -13.91 -24.49
C LEU A 564 -20.40 -12.62 -24.79
N PRO A 565 -19.06 -12.65 -24.95
CA PRO A 565 -18.29 -11.44 -25.22
C PRO A 565 -18.64 -10.76 -26.56
N GLU A 566 -18.95 -11.57 -27.58
CA GLU A 566 -19.35 -11.11 -28.92
C GLU A 566 -20.74 -10.46 -28.85
N LEU A 567 -21.68 -11.14 -28.18
CA LEU A 567 -23.05 -10.64 -27.95
C LEU A 567 -23.05 -9.30 -27.21
N TYR A 568 -22.15 -9.12 -26.24
CA TYR A 568 -21.98 -7.85 -25.52
C TYR A 568 -21.46 -6.74 -26.42
N SER A 569 -20.43 -7.03 -27.21
CA SER A 569 -19.88 -6.06 -28.16
C SER A 569 -20.98 -5.56 -29.10
N ASP A 570 -21.81 -6.48 -29.61
CA ASP A 570 -22.88 -6.15 -30.54
C ASP A 570 -23.98 -5.30 -29.90
N VAL A 571 -24.45 -5.65 -28.69
CA VAL A 571 -25.47 -4.87 -27.96
C VAL A 571 -24.95 -3.47 -27.62
N ILE A 572 -23.67 -3.34 -27.30
CA ILE A 572 -23.06 -2.05 -26.98
C ILE A 572 -22.89 -1.19 -28.22
N GLU A 573 -22.42 -1.75 -29.34
CA GLU A 573 -22.32 -1.00 -30.60
C GLU A 573 -23.70 -0.55 -31.09
N GLU A 574 -24.71 -1.40 -30.95
CA GLU A 574 -26.11 -1.05 -31.23
C GLU A 574 -26.62 0.06 -30.31
N PHE A 575 -26.29 -0.02 -29.02
CA PHE A 575 -26.59 1.06 -28.07
C PHE A 575 -25.86 2.36 -28.42
N LYS A 576 -24.59 2.33 -28.84
CA LYS A 576 -23.88 3.55 -29.27
C LYS A 576 -24.58 4.19 -30.46
N LEU A 577 -25.02 3.39 -31.43
CA LEU A 577 -25.78 3.85 -32.59
C LEU A 577 -27.13 4.46 -32.20
N GLN A 578 -27.88 3.82 -31.30
CA GLN A 578 -29.20 4.28 -30.86
C GLN A 578 -29.16 5.42 -29.82
N ALA A 579 -28.20 5.43 -28.92
CA ALA A 579 -27.99 6.53 -27.99
C ALA A 579 -27.48 7.77 -28.73
N GLY A 580 -26.62 7.57 -29.73
CA GLY A 580 -26.22 8.63 -30.66
C GLY A 580 -27.39 9.19 -31.46
N SER A 581 -28.38 8.37 -31.84
CA SER A 581 -29.58 8.86 -32.51
C SER A 581 -30.56 9.55 -31.55
N LEU A 582 -30.78 9.05 -30.33
CA LEU A 582 -31.64 9.70 -29.33
C LEU A 582 -31.09 11.04 -28.83
N LEU A 583 -29.77 11.15 -28.66
CA LEU A 583 -29.12 12.41 -28.29
C LEU A 583 -29.17 13.44 -29.44
N ASN A 584 -29.31 12.98 -30.69
CA ASN A 584 -29.48 13.85 -31.86
C ASN A 584 -30.96 14.11 -32.21
N LEU A 585 -31.90 13.26 -31.81
CA LEU A 585 -33.33 13.37 -32.09
C LEU A 585 -34.07 14.37 -31.17
N GLU A 586 -33.52 14.71 -30.01
CA GLU A 586 -34.03 15.80 -29.14
C GLU A 586 -33.35 17.15 -29.42
N ALA A 587 -32.32 17.19 -30.28
CA ALA A 587 -31.69 18.42 -30.77
C ALA A 587 -32.33 18.97 -32.06
N LEU A 588 -33.23 18.19 -32.66
CA LEU A 588 -34.23 18.57 -33.67
C LEU A 588 -35.55 18.84 -32.97
#